data_AF-A0A1V3XDH9-F1
#
_entry.id   AF-A0A1V3XDH9-F1
#
_cell.length_a   1.000
_cell.length_b   1.000
_cell.length_c   1.000
_cell.angle_alpha   90.00
_cell.angle_beta   90.00
_cell.angle_gamma   90.00
#
_symmetry.space_group_name_H-M   'P 1'
#
loop_
_entity.id
_entity.type
_entity.pdbx_description
1 polymer ?
#
loop_
_entity_poly.entity_id
_entity_poly.type
_entity_poly.pdbx_seq_one_letter_code
_entity_poly.pdbx_strand_id
1 'polypeptide(L)' 'MTRALDERIQEGALQFIPAKRVGTAAEVAGVVSFLASEDASYISGAVIPVDGGMGMGH' A
#
# COMPACT_ATOMS: atom_id res chain seq x y z
N MET A 1 -14.15 2.56 -1.72
CA MET A 1 -14.71 1.20 -1.81
C MET A 1 -14.51 0.41 -0.52
N THR A 2 -13.31 0.37 0.07
CA THR A 2 -13.03 -0.43 1.30
C THR A 2 -13.82 -0.03 2.55
N ARG A 3 -14.20 1.25 2.70
CA ARG A 3 -15.06 1.72 3.80
C ARG A 3 -16.47 1.08 3.82
N ALA A 4 -16.91 0.46 2.72
CA ALA A 4 -18.21 -0.19 2.64
C ALA A 4 -18.20 -1.65 3.11
N LEU A 5 -17.04 -2.17 3.54
CA LEU A 5 -16.90 -3.53 4.05
C LEU A 5 -17.40 -3.62 5.50
N ASP A 6 -17.96 -4.78 5.87
CA ASP A 6 -18.33 -5.13 7.25
C ASP A 6 -17.14 -4.90 8.21
N GLU A 7 -17.39 -4.33 9.38
CA GLU A 7 -16.36 -3.96 10.35
C GLU A 7 -15.46 -5.14 10.75
N ARG A 8 -16.01 -6.36 10.80
CA ARG A 8 -15.24 -7.58 11.11
C ARG A 8 -14.21 -7.89 10.03
N ILE A 9 -14.52 -7.57 8.77
CA ILE A 9 -13.59 -7.73 7.65
C ILE A 9 -12.50 -6.66 7.72
N GLN A 10 -12.85 -5.43 8.14
CA GLN A 10 -11.88 -4.35 8.33
C GLN A 10 -10.92 -4.66 9.49
N GLU A 11 -11.44 -5.15 10.63
CA GLU A 11 -10.62 -5.56 11.78
C GLU A 11 -9.75 -6.79 11.47
N GLY A 12 -10.30 -7.77 10.76
CA GLY A 12 -9.56 -8.94 10.31
C GLY A 12 -8.37 -8.55 9.42
N ALA A 13 -8.52 -7.56 8.55
CA ALA A 13 -7.44 -7.07 7.71
C ALA A 13 -6.28 -6.46 8.55
N LEU A 14 -6.57 -5.77 9.64
CA LEU A 14 -5.54 -5.16 10.52
C LEU A 14 -4.63 -6.19 11.20
N GLN A 15 -5.10 -7.43 11.38
CA GLN A 15 -4.28 -8.51 11.92
C GLN A 15 -3.08 -8.79 11.01
N PHE A 16 -3.30 -8.74 9.70
CA PHE A 16 -2.31 -9.07 8.66
C PHE A 16 -1.51 -7.86 8.16
N ILE A 17 -1.84 -6.65 8.57
CA ILE A 17 -1.06 -5.44 8.26
C ILE A 17 -0.08 -5.17 9.40
N PRO A 18 1.23 -5.32 9.21
CA PRO A 18 2.24 -4.94 10.21
C PRO A 18 2.12 -3.49 10.69
N ALA A 19 1.78 -2.55 9.80
CA ALA A 19 1.57 -1.14 10.14
C ALA A 19 0.32 -0.88 11.02
N LYS A 20 -0.53 -1.90 11.28
CA LYS A 20 -1.72 -1.83 12.13
C LYS A 20 -2.72 -0.71 11.78
N ARG A 21 -2.75 -0.31 10.51
CA ARG A 21 -3.74 0.64 9.98
C ARG A 21 -3.99 0.41 8.51
N VAL A 22 -5.15 0.86 8.04
CA VAL A 22 -5.45 0.94 6.61
C VAL A 22 -4.68 2.12 6.01
N GLY A 23 -4.03 1.89 4.87
CA GLY A 23 -3.37 2.93 4.10
C GLY A 23 -4.37 3.92 3.49
N THR A 24 -3.87 5.09 3.11
CA THR A 24 -4.64 6.14 2.45
C THR A 24 -4.33 6.20 0.96
N ALA A 25 -5.25 6.75 0.18
CA ALA A 25 -5.02 6.99 -1.25
C ALA A 25 -3.81 7.92 -1.50
N ALA A 26 -3.56 8.85 -0.57
CA ALA A 26 -2.42 9.78 -0.66
C ALA A 26 -1.07 9.07 -0.54
N GLU A 27 -0.97 8.01 0.27
CA GLU A 27 0.26 7.23 0.41
C GLU A 27 0.60 6.46 -0.86
N VAL A 28 -0.41 5.90 -1.53
CA VAL A 28 -0.25 5.28 -2.86
C VAL A 28 0.15 6.34 -3.89
N ALA A 29 -0.54 7.48 -3.90
CA ALA A 29 -0.23 8.58 -4.82
C ALA A 29 1.20 9.13 -4.63
N GLY A 30 1.71 9.17 -3.40
CA GLY A 30 3.08 9.59 -3.12
C GLY A 30 4.12 8.68 -3.78
N VAL A 31 3.95 7.36 -3.68
CA VAL A 31 4.85 6.39 -4.36
C VAL A 31 4.75 6.51 -5.87
N VAL A 32 3.53 6.64 -6.42
CA VAL A 32 3.34 6.86 -7.86
C VAL A 32 4.01 8.16 -8.32
N SER A 33 3.87 9.25 -7.55
CA SER A 33 4.49 10.53 -7.86
C SER A 33 6.02 10.44 -7.89
N PHE A 34 6.62 9.69 -6.96
CA PHE A 34 8.06 9.42 -6.97
C PHE A 34 8.46 8.61 -8.21
N LEU A 35 7.76 7.51 -8.50
CA LEU A 35 8.05 6.65 -9.66
C LEU A 35 7.90 7.38 -11.00
N ALA A 36 7.04 8.40 -11.06
CA ALA A 36 6.87 9.23 -12.25
C ALA A 36 7.85 10.41 -12.33
N SER A 37 8.69 10.61 -11.32
CA SER A 37 9.65 11.73 -11.27
C SER A 37 11.01 11.36 -11.87
N GLU A 38 11.83 12.38 -12.15
CA GLU A 38 13.21 12.22 -12.63
C GLU A 38 14.10 11.44 -11.63
N ASP A 39 13.79 11.50 -10.34
CA ASP A 39 14.54 10.80 -9.29
C ASP A 39 14.44 9.27 -9.43
N ALA A 40 13.41 8.77 -10.13
CA ALA A 40 13.20 7.35 -10.40
C ALA A 40 13.67 6.92 -11.81
N SER A 41 14.43 7.76 -12.53
CA SER A 41 14.82 7.56 -13.94
C SER A 41 15.52 6.23 -14.27
N TYR A 42 16.07 5.54 -13.28
CA TYR A 42 16.74 4.24 -13.45
C TYR A 42 15.94 3.04 -12.88
N ILE A 43 14.71 3.26 -12.44
CA ILE A 43 13.81 2.23 -11.92
C ILE A 43 12.90 1.76 -13.05
N SER A 44 13.02 0.49 -13.43
CA SER A 44 12.14 -0.14 -14.42
C SER A 44 11.94 -1.62 -14.10
N GLY A 45 10.75 -2.15 -14.39
CA GLY A 45 10.38 -3.54 -14.14
C GLY A 45 10.16 -3.92 -12.67
N ALA A 46 10.24 -2.95 -11.75
CA ALA A 46 10.01 -3.18 -10.32
C ALA A 46 8.52 -3.12 -9.98
N VAL A 47 8.10 -3.98 -9.04
CA VAL A 47 6.77 -3.91 -8.40
C VAL A 47 6.99 -3.47 -6.96
N ILE A 48 6.38 -2.33 -6.58
CA ILE A 48 6.51 -1.77 -5.22
C ILE A 48 5.16 -1.94 -4.50
N PRO A 49 5.06 -2.87 -3.54
CA PRO A 49 3.85 -2.99 -2.72
C PRO A 49 3.69 -1.79 -1.78
N VAL A 50 2.48 -1.21 -1.78
CA VAL A 50 2.08 -0.11 -0.88
C VAL A 50 0.93 -0.59 0.01
N ASP A 51 1.23 -1.56 0.87
CA ASP A 51 0.22 -2.36 1.58
C ASP A 51 0.39 -2.38 3.12
N GLY A 52 1.30 -1.55 3.65
CA GLY A 52 1.60 -1.51 5.09
C GLY A 52 2.29 -2.78 5.61
N GLY A 53 2.90 -3.58 4.73
CA GLY A 53 3.63 -4.81 5.02
C GLY A 53 2.80 -6.08 4.91
N MET A 54 1.60 -6.02 4.33
CA MET A 54 0.69 -7.17 4.24
C MET A 54 1.27 -8.31 3.37
N GLY A 55 2.03 -7.99 2.32
CA GLY A 55 2.63 -8.93 1.39
C GLY A 55 4.01 -9.50 1.78
N MET A 56 4.47 -9.34 3.02
CA MET A 56 5.80 -9.82 3.45
C MET A 56 6.00 -11.32 3.13
N GLY A 57 6.86 -11.66 2.17
CA GLY A 57 7.14 -13.05 1.77
C GLY A 57 7.64 -13.30 0.33
N HIS A 58 8.07 -12.27 -0.41
CA HIS A 58 8.72 -12.37 -1.72
C HIS A 58 10.04 -11.61 -1.70
#